data_AF-A0A958P6B1-F1
#
_entry.id   AF-A0A958P6B1-F1
#
_cell.length_a   1.000
_cell.length_b   1.000
_cell.length_c   1.000
_cell.angle_alpha   90.00
_cell.angle_beta   90.00
_cell.angle_gamma   90.00
#
_symmetry.space_group_name_H-M   'P 1'
#
loop_
_entity.id
_entity.type
_entity.pdbx_description
1 polymer ?
#
loop_
_entity_poly.entity_id
_entity_poly.type
_entity_poly.pdbx_seq_one_letter_code
_entity_poly.pdbx_strand_id
1 'polypeptide(L)' 'MKKIIFITLQILICSIVFAQENTVSSGGDALGVGGSASYSVGQVVYTTHTGVNGSIAQGVQQPYEISV' A
#
# COMPACT_ATOMS: atom_id res chain seq x y z
N MET A 1 -21.56 27.10 5.32
CA MET A 1 -20.32 27.52 4.61
C MET A 1 -19.06 26.85 5.16
N LYS A 2 -18.70 27.01 6.44
CA LYS A 2 -17.50 26.34 7.03
C LYS A 2 -17.45 24.82 6.86
N LYS A 3 -18.59 24.12 7.05
CA LYS A 3 -18.70 22.66 6.85
C LYS A 3 -18.49 22.23 5.39
N ILE A 4 -19.01 23.02 4.45
CA ILE A 4 -18.88 22.74 3.00
C ILE A 4 -17.41 22.87 2.60
N ILE A 5 -16.74 23.94 3.04
CA ILE A 5 -15.30 24.16 2.81
C ILE A 5 -14.47 22.99 3.34
N PHE A 6 -14.79 22.49 4.54
CA PHE A 6 -14.08 21.37 5.16
C PHE A 6 -14.23 20.07 4.36
N ILE A 7 -15.44 19.78 3.86
CA ILE A 7 -15.72 18.60 3.05
C ILE A 7 -15.00 18.69 1.70
N THR A 8 -15.04 19.85 1.02
CA THR A 8 -14.32 20.03 -0.24
C THR A 8 -12.81 19.88 -0.09
N LEU A 9 -12.24 20.35 1.03
CA LEU A 9 -10.81 20.21 1.31
C LEU A 9 -10.43 18.74 1.54
N GLN A 10 -11.26 18.00 2.29
CA GLN A 10 -11.03 16.57 2.54
C GLN A 10 -11.04 15.75 1.25
N ILE A 11 -11.98 16.02 0.34
CA ILE A 11 -12.08 15.32 -0.95
C ILE A 11 -10.85 15.61 -1.83
N LEU A 12 -10.39 16.86 -1.84
CA LEU A 12 -9.21 17.25 -2.61
C LEU A 12 -7.94 16.53 -2.11
N ILE A 13 -7.75 16.44 -0.80
CA ILE A 13 -6.58 15.76 -0.20
C ILE A 13 -6.60 14.26 -0.49
N CYS A 14 -7.77 13.61 -0.44
CA CYS A 14 -7.86 12.18 -0.77
C CYS A 14 -7.57 11.87 -2.26
N SER A 15 -7.65 12.87 -3.14
CA SER A 15 -7.43 12.68 -4.58
C SER A 15 -5.94 12.77 -4.98
N ILE A 16 -5.07 13.20 -4.06
CA ILE A 16 -3.63 13.41 -4.31
C ILE A 16 -2.73 12.41 -3.57
N VAL A 17 -3.30 11.45 -2.84
CA VAL A 17 -2.54 10.39 -2.19
C VAL A 17 -2.28 9.25 -3.18
N PHE A 18 -1.00 8.94 -3.36
CA PHE A 18 -0.57 7.76 -4.10
C PHE A 18 -0.43 6.59 -3.12
N ALA A 19 -0.95 5.42 -3.48
CA ALA A 19 -0.66 4.19 -2.76
C ALA A 19 0.75 3.70 -3.10
N GLN A 20 1.35 2.87 -2.23
CA GLN A 20 2.63 2.23 -2.55
C GLN A 20 2.41 1.18 -3.66
N GLU A 21 3.22 1.25 -4.71
CA GLU A 21 3.19 0.31 -5.84
C GLU A 21 4.55 -0.37 -5.97
N ASN A 22 4.60 -1.68 -6.24
CA ASN A 22 5.85 -2.41 -6.43
C ASN A 22 5.90 -3.05 -7.80
N THR A 23 7.11 -3.21 -8.37
CA THR A 23 7.32 -4.16 -9.46
C THR A 23 7.24 -5.57 -8.89
N VAL A 24 6.15 -6.27 -9.18
CA VAL A 24 5.92 -7.66 -8.77
C VAL A 24 6.06 -8.56 -9.99
N SER A 25 6.59 -9.77 -9.81
CA SER A 25 6.78 -10.71 -10.92
C SER A 25 5.46 -11.32 -11.40
N SER A 26 4.46 -11.42 -10.50
CA SER A 26 3.09 -11.84 -10.81
C SER A 26 2.15 -11.39 -9.69
N GLY A 27 0.84 -11.59 -9.85
CA GLY A 27 -0.18 -11.24 -8.85
C GLY A 27 -1.59 -11.46 -9.39
N GLY A 28 -2.59 -11.16 -8.56
CA GLY A 28 -4.00 -11.23 -8.95
C GLY A 28 -4.95 -11.13 -7.76
N ASP A 29 -6.22 -11.38 -8.02
CA ASP A 29 -7.27 -11.42 -7.00
C ASP A 29 -7.74 -12.85 -6.78
N ALA A 30 -7.68 -13.32 -5.54
CA ALA A 30 -8.35 -14.54 -5.11
C ALA A 30 -9.81 -14.20 -4.80
N LEU A 31 -10.75 -14.93 -5.42
CA LEU A 31 -12.19 -14.76 -5.21
C LEU A 31 -12.77 -16.01 -4.52
N GLY A 32 -13.66 -15.81 -3.56
CA GLY A 32 -14.37 -16.89 -2.88
C GLY A 32 -15.70 -16.43 -2.28
N VAL A 33 -16.49 -17.38 -1.76
CA VAL A 33 -17.78 -17.09 -1.13
C VAL A 33 -17.64 -16.14 0.07
N GLY A 34 -16.47 -16.13 0.73
CA GLY A 34 -16.15 -15.23 1.84
C GLY A 34 -15.62 -13.84 1.44
N GLY A 35 -15.47 -13.54 0.14
CA GLY A 35 -14.96 -12.26 -0.35
C GLY A 35 -13.78 -12.40 -1.32
N SER A 36 -13.06 -11.30 -1.52
CA SER A 36 -11.88 -11.23 -2.38
C SER A 36 -10.62 -10.87 -1.59
N ALA A 37 -9.47 -11.35 -2.04
CA ALA A 37 -8.16 -10.99 -1.50
C ALA A 37 -7.15 -10.79 -2.64
N SER A 38 -6.55 -9.60 -2.73
CA SER A 38 -5.49 -9.33 -3.69
C SER A 38 -4.16 -9.89 -3.19
N TYR A 39 -3.38 -10.49 -4.08
CA TYR A 39 -2.05 -11.03 -3.78
C TYR A 39 -1.04 -10.63 -4.84
N SER A 40 0.23 -10.60 -4.43
CA SER A 40 1.37 -10.39 -5.31
C SER A 40 2.45 -11.45 -5.08
N VAL A 41 3.18 -11.77 -6.14
CA VAL A 41 4.28 -12.72 -6.17
C VAL A 41 5.53 -11.96 -6.58
N GLY A 42 6.63 -12.14 -5.85
CA GLY A 42 7.89 -11.43 -6.11
C GLY A 42 8.09 -10.15 -5.32
N GLN A 43 7.24 -9.85 -4.32
CA GLN A 43 7.61 -8.86 -3.31
C GLN A 43 8.81 -9.42 -2.52
N VAL A 44 10.02 -8.95 -2.83
CA VAL A 44 11.27 -9.49 -2.24
C VAL A 44 11.33 -9.26 -0.73
N VAL A 45 10.63 -8.24 -0.24
CA VAL A 45 10.62 -7.84 1.16
C VAL A 45 9.17 -7.81 1.67
N TYR A 46 8.84 -8.79 2.51
CA TYR A 46 7.55 -8.92 3.19
C TYR A 46 7.73 -9.33 4.67
N THR A 47 8.94 -9.18 5.19
CA THR A 47 9.29 -9.64 6.53
C THR A 47 8.56 -8.82 7.57
N THR A 48 7.84 -9.51 8.46
CA THR A 48 7.29 -8.90 9.68
C THR A 48 8.22 -9.23 10.84
N HIS A 49 8.86 -8.22 11.41
CA HIS A 49 9.67 -8.36 12.61
C HIS A 49 8.77 -8.29 13.83
N THR A 50 8.79 -9.33 14.65
CA THR A 50 8.03 -9.37 15.91
C THR A 50 9.00 -9.30 17.08
N GLY A 51 8.77 -8.36 18.00
CA GLY A 51 9.50 -8.21 19.25
C GLY A 51 8.55 -8.10 20.44
N VAL A 52 9.12 -8.01 21.64
CA VAL A 52 8.36 -7.97 22.91
C VAL A 52 7.38 -6.78 22.95
N ASN A 53 7.68 -5.70 22.23
CA ASN A 53 6.91 -4.45 22.24
C ASN A 53 5.96 -4.32 21.02
N GLY A 54 5.85 -5.33 20.16
CA GLY A 54 4.96 -5.32 19.00
C GLY A 54 5.59 -5.88 17.73
N SER A 55 4.85 -5.78 16.62
CA SER A 55 5.26 -6.24 15.30
C SER A 55 5.36 -5.08 14.31
N ILE A 56 6.39 -5.10 13.47
CA ILE A 56 6.58 -4.17 12.36
C ILE A 56 6.62 -4.98 11.07
N ALA A 57 5.61 -4.78 10.22
CA ALA A 57 5.64 -5.27 8.85
C ALA A 57 6.41 -4.27 7.98
N GLN A 58 7.45 -4.74 7.29
CA GLN A 58 8.18 -3.90 6.34
C GLN A 58 7.27 -3.53 5.16
N GLY A 59 7.34 -2.27 4.72
CA GLY A 59 6.57 -1.76 3.58
C GLY A 59 7.15 -2.18 2.23
N VAL A 60 6.52 -1.71 1.15
CA VAL A 60 7.02 -1.91 -0.21
C VAL A 60 8.37 -1.20 -0.39
N GLN A 61 9.40 -1.93 -0.81
CA GLN A 61 10.68 -1.34 -1.17
C GLN A 61 10.63 -0.76 -2.57
N GLN A 62 10.97 0.53 -2.71
CA GLN A 62 11.08 1.18 -4.00
C GLN A 62 12.54 1.08 -4.48
N PRO A 63 12.82 0.40 -5.61
CA PRO A 63 14.15 0.46 -6.20
C PRO A 63 14.39 1.90 -6.71
N TYR A 64 15.58 2.44 -6.46
CA TYR A 64 16.05 3.65 -7.12
C TYR A 64 17.27 3.28 -7.96
N GLU A 65 17.29 3.74 -9.21
CA GLU A 65 18.44 3.58 -10.09
C GLU A 65 19.40 4.75 -9.89
N ILE A 66 20.69 4.45 -9.72
CA ILE A 66 21.76 5.45 -9.78
C ILE A 66 22.43 5.30 -11.15
N SER A 67 22.18 6.22 -12.07
CA SER A 67 22.92 6.35 -13.33
C SER A 67 23.99 7.44 -13.20
N VAL A 68 25.19 7.21 -13.75
CA VAL A 68 26.31 8.16 -13.77
C VAL A 68 26.26 8.98 -15.06
#